data_AF-A0A813LCD2-F1
#
_entry.id   AF-A0A813LCD2-F1
#
_cell.length_a   1.000
_cell.length_b   1.000
_cell.length_c   1.000
_cell.angle_alpha   90.00
_cell.angle_beta   90.00
_cell.angle_gamma   90.00
#
_symmetry.space_group_name_H-M   'P 1'
#
loop_
_entity.id
_entity.type
_entity.pdbx_description
1 polymer ?
#
loop_
_entity_poly.entity_id
_entity_poly.type
_entity_poly.pdbx_seq_one_letter_code
_entity_poly.pdbx_strand_id
1 'polypeptide(L)'
;SLAPRNFQNCMIAFSRLRYSDLELVERLMMGVRRLLDNHDPISPKTDKSVLFSYTCLDGSEVPADAFRINSLTVILNACEEFRLESPHLDRCYVSMASYVLRSLLRSPPMMRSDSDAADFVAALARAAVGRKRLKAVLDPFLQLLPEVLSNASLRSRARLCEAFNHAGLDVDI
;
A
#
# COMPACT_ATOMS: atom_id res chain seq x y z
N SER A 1 -10.02 -5.53 17.97
CA SER A 1 -9.37 -4.55 17.07
C SER A 1 -8.20 -5.22 16.37
N LEU A 2 -8.37 -5.67 15.13
CA LEU A 2 -7.26 -6.08 14.27
C LEU A 2 -6.77 -4.81 13.54
N ALA A 3 -6.14 -3.91 14.30
CA ALA A 3 -5.52 -2.73 13.72
C ALA A 3 -4.50 -3.21 12.66
N PRO A 4 -4.49 -2.67 11.43
CA PRO A 4 -3.57 -3.11 10.39
C PRO A 4 -2.08 -2.95 10.72
N ARG A 5 -1.73 -2.23 11.80
CA ARG A 5 -0.40 -2.29 12.42
C ARG A 5 -0.06 -3.71 12.93
N ASN A 6 -1.01 -4.42 13.53
CA ASN A 6 -0.82 -5.81 13.94
C ASN A 6 -0.66 -6.71 12.71
N PHE A 7 -1.40 -6.45 11.64
CA PHE A 7 -1.25 -7.18 10.39
C PHE A 7 0.11 -6.90 9.71
N GLN A 8 0.53 -5.65 9.64
CA GLN A 8 1.86 -5.24 9.19
C GLN A 8 2.95 -5.93 10.01
N ASN A 9 2.82 -5.95 11.35
CA ASN A 9 3.76 -6.61 12.24
C ASN A 9 3.81 -8.12 11.98
N CYS A 10 2.66 -8.77 11.75
CA CYS A 10 2.62 -10.16 11.33
C CYS A 10 3.37 -10.35 10.01
N MET A 11 3.09 -9.55 8.98
CA MET A 11 3.76 -9.68 7.68
C MET A 11 5.27 -9.48 7.77
N ILE A 12 5.75 -8.48 8.51
CA ILE A 12 7.18 -8.28 8.77
C ILE A 12 7.78 -9.49 9.51
N ALA A 13 7.08 -10.00 10.53
CA ALA A 13 7.57 -11.14 11.29
C ALA A 13 7.66 -12.39 10.41
N PHE A 14 6.64 -12.66 9.60
CA PHE A 14 6.61 -13.79 8.68
C PHE A 14 7.70 -13.66 7.59
N SER A 15 7.99 -12.46 7.09
CA SER A 15 9.00 -12.28 6.01
C SER A 15 10.41 -12.58 6.48
N ARG A 16 10.65 -12.51 7.79
CA ARG A 16 11.94 -12.82 8.43
C ARG A 16 12.08 -14.28 8.84
N LEU A 17 11.05 -15.11 8.68
CA LEU A 17 11.14 -16.54 8.98
C LEU A 17 11.87 -17.28 7.86
N ARG A 18 12.77 -18.20 8.25
CA ARG A 18 13.57 -19.00 7.31
C ARG A 18 12.75 -19.99 6.48
N TYR A 19 11.59 -20.39 6.98
CA TYR A 19 10.63 -21.27 6.32
C TYR A 19 9.23 -20.67 6.44
N SER A 20 8.86 -19.88 5.45
CA SER A 20 7.56 -19.21 5.41
C SER A 20 6.49 -20.20 4.96
N ASP A 21 5.41 -20.31 5.73
CA ASP A 21 4.20 -20.99 5.28
C ASP A 21 3.51 -20.13 4.21
N LEU A 22 3.75 -20.45 2.94
CA LEU A 22 3.22 -19.70 1.81
C LEU A 22 1.69 -19.78 1.70
N GLU A 23 1.09 -20.88 2.16
CA GLU A 23 -0.37 -21.02 2.19
C GLU A 23 -0.97 -20.06 3.23
N LEU A 24 -0.33 -19.93 4.40
CA LEU A 24 -0.74 -18.95 5.40
C LEU A 24 -0.59 -17.52 4.85
N VAL A 25 0.53 -17.20 4.18
CA VAL A 25 0.72 -15.88 3.56
C VAL A 25 -0.38 -15.58 2.53
N GLU A 26 -0.75 -16.55 1.70
CA GLU A 26 -1.83 -16.41 0.72
C GLU A 26 -3.19 -16.16 1.40
N ARG A 27 -3.52 -16.92 2.44
CA ARG A 27 -4.75 -16.71 3.24
C ARG A 27 -4.77 -15.34 3.90
N LEU A 28 -3.62 -14.87 4.40
CA LEU A 28 -3.48 -13.52 4.93
C LEU A 28 -3.76 -12.46 3.86
N MET A 29 -3.28 -12.64 2.61
CA MET A 29 -3.57 -11.73 1.49
C MET A 29 -5.06 -11.68 1.13
N MET A 30 -5.75 -12.83 1.17
CA MET A 30 -7.21 -12.85 1.02
C MET A 30 -7.90 -12.02 2.12
N GLY A 31 -7.41 -12.12 3.35
CA GLY A 31 -7.89 -11.33 4.49
C GLY A 31 -7.71 -9.82 4.29
N VAL A 32 -6.51 -9.39 3.89
CA VAL A 32 -6.20 -7.96 3.63
C VAL A 32 -7.11 -7.40 2.56
N ARG A 33 -7.23 -8.09 1.43
CA ARG A 33 -8.11 -7.68 0.35
C ARG A 33 -9.53 -7.45 0.88
N ARG A 34 -10.10 -8.45 1.57
CA ARG A 34 -11.46 -8.36 2.11
C ARG A 34 -11.61 -7.16 3.05
N LEU A 35 -10.62 -6.91 3.90
CA LEU A 35 -10.64 -5.77 4.81
C LEU A 35 -10.54 -4.43 4.07
N LEU A 36 -9.66 -4.30 3.07
CA LEU A 36 -9.54 -3.10 2.24
C LEU A 36 -10.84 -2.82 1.47
N ASP A 37 -11.41 -3.86 0.84
CA ASP A 37 -12.65 -3.77 0.05
C ASP A 37 -13.84 -3.38 0.96
N ASN A 38 -13.90 -3.92 2.19
CA ASN A 38 -14.96 -3.62 3.16
C ASN A 38 -14.78 -2.27 3.88
N HIS A 39 -13.54 -1.83 4.08
CA HIS A 39 -13.22 -0.59 4.77
C HIS A 39 -13.32 0.63 3.84
N ASP A 40 -13.31 0.41 2.52
CA ASP A 40 -13.34 1.49 1.54
C ASP A 40 -14.47 1.39 0.47
N PRO A 41 -15.74 1.16 0.84
CA PRO A 41 -16.85 1.14 -0.13
C PRO A 41 -17.17 2.54 -0.66
N ILE A 42 -16.62 2.93 -1.82
CA ILE A 42 -16.94 4.10 -2.69
C ILE A 42 -17.03 5.51 -2.03
N SER A 43 -17.40 5.68 -0.77
CA SER A 43 -17.63 6.93 -0.03
C SER A 43 -17.23 6.96 1.49
N PRO A 44 -16.23 6.24 2.03
CA PRO A 44 -16.03 6.20 3.50
C PRO A 44 -14.84 7.02 4.03
N LYS A 45 -14.03 7.68 3.18
CA LYS A 45 -12.84 8.45 3.63
C LYS A 45 -13.14 9.69 4.46
N THR A 46 -14.41 10.11 4.50
CA THR A 46 -14.91 11.20 5.33
C THR A 46 -15.85 10.72 6.44
N ASP A 47 -16.15 9.42 6.47
CA ASP A 47 -17.06 8.82 7.44
C ASP A 47 -16.28 8.45 8.70
N LYS A 48 -16.53 9.18 9.79
CA LYS A 48 -15.89 8.93 11.08
C LYS A 48 -16.28 7.58 11.70
N SER A 49 -17.36 6.93 11.23
CA SER A 49 -17.81 5.63 11.74
C SER A 49 -16.89 4.46 11.35
N VAL A 50 -16.07 4.62 10.30
CA VAL A 50 -15.05 3.64 9.91
C VAL A 50 -13.66 3.96 10.47
N LEU A 51 -13.48 5.12 11.11
CA LEU A 51 -12.26 5.50 11.79
C LEU A 51 -12.29 4.98 13.23
N PHE A 52 -11.13 4.62 13.79
CA PHE A 52 -11.02 4.22 15.19
C PHE A 52 -10.16 5.21 15.97
N SER A 53 -10.46 5.42 17.27
CA SER A 53 -9.58 6.21 18.13
C SER A 53 -8.24 5.51 18.30
N TYR A 54 -7.15 6.22 18.02
CA TYR A 54 -5.79 5.80 18.26
C TYR A 54 -5.14 6.71 19.30
N THR A 55 -4.64 6.11 20.39
CA THR A 55 -3.90 6.82 21.43
C THR A 55 -2.42 6.93 21.04
N CYS A 56 -1.95 8.16 20.89
CA CYS A 56 -0.55 8.51 20.66
C CYS A 56 0.31 8.27 21.91
N LEU A 57 1.65 8.30 21.75
CA LEU A 57 2.60 8.11 22.85
C LEU A 57 2.49 9.18 23.95
N ASP A 58 1.99 10.37 23.60
CA ASP A 58 1.75 11.49 24.51
C ASP A 58 0.37 11.42 25.20
N GLY A 59 -0.41 10.36 24.94
CA GLY A 59 -1.75 10.18 25.49
C GLY A 59 -2.86 10.88 24.72
N SER A 60 -2.55 11.63 23.65
CA SER A 60 -3.58 12.24 22.80
C SER A 60 -4.34 11.18 21.98
N GLU A 61 -5.63 11.38 21.76
CA GLU A 61 -6.41 10.53 20.85
C GLU A 61 -6.59 11.19 19.50
N VAL A 62 -6.26 10.45 18.44
CA VAL A 62 -6.48 10.87 17.06
C VAL A 62 -7.32 9.85 16.32
N PRO A 63 -8.28 10.27 15.47
CA PRO A 63 -8.98 9.34 14.60
C PRO A 63 -8.00 8.75 13.59
N ALA A 64 -7.96 7.44 13.49
CA ALA A 64 -7.07 6.71 12.60
C ALA A 64 -7.88 5.85 11.62
N ASP A 65 -7.40 5.83 10.37
CA ASP A 65 -7.82 4.85 9.37
C ASP A 65 -7.08 3.54 9.62
N ALA A 66 -7.76 2.42 9.38
CA ALA A 66 -7.16 1.10 9.52
C ALA A 66 -5.93 0.99 8.63
N PHE A 67 -6.00 1.47 7.38
CA PHE A 67 -4.91 1.25 6.43
C PHE A 67 -4.19 2.57 6.09
N ARG A 68 -3.06 2.82 6.74
CA ARG A 68 -2.12 3.84 6.25
C ARG A 68 -1.39 3.34 5.01
N ILE A 69 -1.10 4.25 4.07
CA ILE A 69 -0.41 3.92 2.82
C ILE A 69 0.95 3.28 3.10
N ASN A 70 1.71 3.80 4.07
CA ASN A 70 3.00 3.25 4.46
C ASN A 70 2.92 1.78 4.95
N SER A 71 1.85 1.40 5.66
CA SER A 71 1.62 0.02 6.07
C SER A 71 1.40 -0.88 4.86
N LEU A 72 0.70 -0.40 3.83
CA LEU A 72 0.51 -1.14 2.58
C LEU A 72 1.84 -1.30 1.83
N THR A 73 2.69 -0.28 1.81
CA THR A 73 4.06 -0.36 1.25
C THR A 73 4.88 -1.45 1.94
N VAL A 74 4.78 -1.57 3.26
CA VAL A 74 5.48 -2.62 4.02
C VAL A 74 4.96 -4.00 3.67
N ILE A 75 3.64 -4.18 3.59
CA ILE A 75 3.03 -5.46 3.21
C ILE A 75 3.48 -5.85 1.79
N LEU A 76 3.48 -4.91 0.85
CA LEU A 76 3.89 -5.13 -0.53
C LEU A 76 5.35 -5.59 -0.62
N ASN A 77 6.27 -4.90 0.07
CA ASN A 77 7.68 -5.30 0.10
C ASN A 77 7.87 -6.68 0.74
N ALA A 78 7.13 -7.01 1.81
CA ALA A 78 7.19 -8.34 2.43
C ALA A 78 6.74 -9.44 1.45
N CYS A 79 5.72 -9.18 0.63
CA CYS A 79 5.26 -10.13 -0.39
C CYS A 79 6.33 -10.42 -1.47
N GLU A 80 7.13 -9.42 -1.83
CA GLU A 80 8.25 -9.60 -2.76
C GLU A 80 9.36 -10.49 -2.18
N GLU A 81 9.64 -10.40 -0.87
CA GLU A 81 10.62 -11.25 -0.18
C GLU A 81 10.23 -12.74 -0.24
N PHE A 82 8.93 -13.05 -0.19
CA PHE A 82 8.43 -14.42 -0.27
C PHE A 82 8.46 -15.02 -1.68
N ARG A 83 8.65 -14.21 -2.72
CA ARG A 83 8.54 -14.63 -4.14
C ARG A 83 7.24 -15.41 -4.43
N LEU A 84 6.15 -15.03 -3.76
CA LEU A 84 4.88 -15.73 -3.86
C LEU A 84 4.22 -15.45 -5.22
N GLU A 85 3.97 -16.49 -6.00
CA GLU A 85 3.19 -16.40 -7.24
C GLU A 85 1.76 -16.92 -6.98
N SER A 86 0.82 -16.00 -6.75
CA SER A 86 -0.58 -16.33 -6.49
C SER A 86 -1.54 -15.32 -7.14
N PRO A 87 -2.63 -15.79 -7.79
CA PRO A 87 -3.71 -14.91 -8.24
C PRO A 87 -4.37 -14.12 -7.10
N HIS A 88 -4.32 -14.62 -5.86
CA HIS A 88 -4.84 -13.92 -4.69
C HIS A 88 -3.96 -12.73 -4.30
N LEU A 89 -2.63 -12.87 -4.45
CA LEU A 89 -1.70 -11.78 -4.26
C LEU A 89 -1.91 -10.67 -5.29
N ASP A 90 -2.07 -11.02 -6.58
CA ASP A 90 -2.34 -10.04 -7.64
C ASP A 90 -3.62 -9.24 -7.35
N ARG A 91 -4.70 -9.93 -6.94
CA ARG A 91 -5.96 -9.27 -6.55
C ARG A 91 -5.79 -8.39 -5.31
N CYS A 92 -4.94 -8.80 -4.37
CA CYS A 92 -4.63 -8.00 -3.19
C CYS A 92 -3.90 -6.70 -3.57
N TYR A 93 -2.92 -6.78 -4.47
CA TYR A 93 -2.22 -5.60 -4.99
C TYR A 93 -3.17 -4.64 -5.72
N VAL A 94 -4.12 -5.16 -6.51
CA VAL A 94 -5.15 -4.33 -7.15
C VAL A 94 -6.02 -3.61 -6.11
N SER A 95 -6.45 -4.29 -5.05
CA SER A 95 -7.22 -3.66 -3.97
C SER A 95 -6.40 -2.61 -3.22
N MET A 96 -5.12 -2.88 -2.93
CA MET A 96 -4.21 -1.91 -2.32
C MET A 96 -4.04 -0.67 -3.20
N ALA A 97 -3.75 -0.85 -4.49
CA ALA A 97 -3.59 0.24 -5.44
C ALA A 97 -4.86 1.08 -5.54
N SER A 98 -6.03 0.44 -5.67
CA SER A 98 -7.32 1.14 -5.73
C SER A 98 -7.58 1.94 -4.46
N TYR A 99 -7.23 1.40 -3.30
CA TYR A 99 -7.33 2.07 -2.01
C TYR A 99 -6.41 3.31 -1.94
N VAL A 100 -5.13 3.16 -2.31
CA VAL A 100 -4.16 4.27 -2.29
C VAL A 100 -4.57 5.38 -3.26
N LEU A 101 -5.06 5.02 -4.44
CA LEU A 101 -5.57 5.95 -5.43
C LEU A 101 -6.74 6.80 -4.88
N ARG A 102 -7.72 6.16 -4.24
CA ARG A 102 -8.82 6.89 -3.58
C ARG A 102 -8.33 7.71 -2.41
N SER A 103 -7.31 7.23 -1.68
CA SER A 103 -6.72 7.99 -0.59
C SER A 103 -6.02 9.27 -1.08
N LEU A 104 -5.25 9.20 -2.17
CA LEU A 104 -4.66 10.37 -2.85
C LEU A 104 -5.70 11.42 -3.19
N LEU A 105 -6.82 10.99 -3.77
CA LEU A 105 -7.84 11.90 -4.30
C LEU A 105 -8.78 12.49 -3.24
N ARG A 106 -8.96 11.80 -2.10
CA ARG A 106 -10.10 12.08 -1.19
C ARG A 106 -9.75 12.18 0.28
N SER A 107 -8.57 11.69 0.71
CA SER A 107 -8.22 11.73 2.13
C SER A 107 -7.80 13.14 2.55
N PRO A 108 -8.17 13.59 3.76
CA PRO A 108 -7.65 14.85 4.30
C PRO A 108 -6.12 14.76 4.50
N PRO A 109 -5.38 15.89 4.43
CA PRO A 109 -3.92 15.90 4.52
C PRO A 109 -3.35 15.18 5.75
N MET A 110 -4.03 15.23 6.90
CA MET A 110 -3.63 14.57 8.15
C MET A 110 -3.55 13.03 8.06
N MET A 111 -4.16 12.42 7.06
CA MET A 111 -4.13 10.96 6.82
C MET A 111 -2.97 10.54 5.91
N ARG A 112 -2.21 11.51 5.39
CA ARG A 112 -1.06 11.31 4.52
C ARG A 112 0.21 11.57 5.30
N SER A 113 1.25 10.84 4.96
CA SER A 113 2.60 11.09 5.44
C SER A 113 3.49 11.48 4.27
N ASP A 114 4.52 12.27 4.53
CA ASP A 114 5.48 12.64 3.49
C ASP A 114 6.02 11.40 2.78
N SER A 115 6.12 11.47 1.46
CA SER A 115 6.62 10.40 0.58
C SER A 115 5.82 9.09 0.56
N ASP A 116 4.72 8.94 1.31
CA ASP A 116 4.01 7.67 1.46
C ASP A 116 3.50 7.08 0.13
N ALA A 117 2.91 7.91 -0.74
CA ALA A 117 2.45 7.49 -2.05
C ALA A 117 3.60 7.21 -3.02
N ALA A 118 4.62 8.07 -3.08
CA ALA A 118 5.77 7.83 -3.93
C ALA A 118 6.45 6.49 -3.58
N ASP A 119 6.62 6.22 -2.28
CA ASP A 119 7.21 4.96 -1.81
C ASP A 119 6.31 3.75 -2.09
N PHE A 120 4.99 3.90 -1.95
CA PHE A 120 4.03 2.86 -2.32
C PHE A 120 4.06 2.55 -3.82
N VAL A 121 3.97 3.57 -4.67
CA VAL A 121 3.95 3.40 -6.13
C VAL A 121 5.28 2.83 -6.62
N ALA A 122 6.41 3.23 -6.03
CA ALA A 122 7.70 2.62 -6.33
C ALA A 122 7.73 1.13 -5.97
N ALA A 123 7.14 0.74 -4.83
CA ALA A 123 7.03 -0.66 -4.43
C ALA A 123 6.13 -1.46 -5.39
N LEU A 124 4.97 -0.90 -5.75
CA LEU A 124 4.06 -1.50 -6.72
C LEU A 124 4.68 -1.65 -8.10
N ALA A 125 5.44 -0.65 -8.57
CA ALA A 125 6.14 -0.70 -9.85
C ALA A 125 7.20 -1.82 -9.87
N ARG A 126 7.95 -2.01 -8.77
CA ARG A 126 8.85 -3.16 -8.63
C ARG A 126 8.11 -4.49 -8.68
N ALA A 127 6.99 -4.63 -7.96
CA ALA A 127 6.19 -5.85 -7.99
C ALA A 127 5.55 -6.13 -9.37
N ALA A 128 5.33 -5.09 -10.18
CA ALA A 128 4.85 -5.23 -11.55
C ALA A 128 5.93 -5.75 -12.52
N VAL A 129 7.21 -5.72 -12.14
CA VAL A 129 8.31 -6.33 -12.92
C VAL A 129 8.10 -7.86 -12.93
N GLY A 130 7.68 -8.39 -14.08
CA GLY A 130 7.33 -9.80 -14.24
C GLY A 130 5.84 -10.11 -14.14
N ARG A 131 5.00 -9.16 -13.70
CA ARG A 131 3.55 -9.34 -13.58
C ARG A 131 2.78 -8.45 -14.55
N LYS A 132 2.59 -8.91 -15.79
CA LYS A 132 1.92 -8.15 -16.87
C LYS A 132 0.57 -7.53 -16.44
N ARG A 133 -0.20 -8.25 -15.63
CA ARG A 133 -1.52 -7.78 -15.14
C ARG A 133 -1.44 -6.56 -14.23
N LEU A 134 -0.32 -6.36 -13.52
CA LEU A 134 -0.15 -5.23 -12.62
C LEU A 134 0.35 -3.97 -13.31
N LYS A 135 0.89 -4.06 -14.53
CA LYS A 135 1.35 -2.87 -15.26
C LYS A 135 0.20 -1.87 -15.48
N ALA A 136 -0.97 -2.36 -15.90
CA ALA A 136 -2.15 -1.52 -16.08
C ALA A 136 -2.67 -0.88 -14.77
N VAL A 137 -2.25 -1.39 -13.61
CA VAL A 137 -2.59 -0.82 -12.30
C VAL A 137 -1.76 0.44 -12.01
N LEU A 138 -0.66 0.65 -12.72
CA LEU A 138 0.20 1.83 -12.58
C LEU A 138 -0.34 3.04 -13.37
N ASP A 139 -1.10 2.84 -14.44
CA ASP A 139 -1.59 3.91 -15.32
C ASP A 139 -2.30 5.06 -14.58
N PRO A 140 -3.20 4.80 -13.60
CA PRO A 140 -3.85 5.88 -12.86
C PRO A 140 -2.87 6.71 -12.02
N PHE A 141 -1.77 6.11 -11.54
CA PHE A 141 -0.75 6.84 -10.79
C PHE A 141 0.13 7.69 -11.69
N LEU A 142 0.35 7.27 -12.94
CA LEU A 142 1.03 8.09 -13.94
C LEU A 142 0.24 9.37 -14.27
N GLN A 143 -1.08 9.25 -14.35
CA GLN A 143 -1.97 10.40 -14.57
C GLN A 143 -2.03 11.36 -13.37
N LEU A 144 -1.69 10.88 -12.17
CA LEU A 144 -1.69 11.62 -10.91
C LEU A 144 -0.29 11.79 -10.34
N LEU A 145 0.73 11.88 -11.21
CA LEU A 145 2.12 12.07 -10.79
C LEU A 145 2.29 13.28 -9.84
N PRO A 146 1.69 14.46 -10.10
CA PRO A 146 1.81 15.59 -9.17
C PRO A 146 1.35 15.24 -7.74
N GLU A 147 0.24 14.54 -7.59
CA GLU A 147 -0.30 14.11 -6.30
C GLU A 147 0.56 13.02 -5.64
N VAL A 148 1.09 12.08 -6.43
CA VAL A 148 2.03 11.04 -5.96
C VAL A 148 3.32 11.67 -5.43
N LEU A 149 3.79 12.73 -6.08
CA LEU A 149 5.04 13.42 -5.76
C LEU A 149 4.88 14.54 -4.72
N SER A 150 3.64 14.80 -4.29
CA SER A 150 3.34 15.80 -3.25
C SER A 150 4.07 15.42 -1.97
N ASN A 151 4.93 16.33 -1.48
CA ASN A 151 5.82 16.13 -0.34
C ASN A 151 6.76 14.90 -0.44
N ALA A 152 7.00 14.39 -1.65
CA ALA A 152 7.96 13.33 -1.88
C ALA A 152 9.39 13.86 -1.77
N SER A 153 10.18 13.26 -0.89
CA SER A 153 11.61 13.55 -0.76
C SER A 153 12.36 13.24 -2.06
N LEU A 154 13.51 13.88 -2.28
CA LEU A 154 14.38 13.58 -3.44
C LEU A 154 14.70 12.09 -3.53
N ARG A 155 14.91 11.43 -2.39
CA ARG A 155 15.17 9.99 -2.33
C ARG A 155 13.98 9.16 -2.82
N SER A 156 12.76 9.51 -2.43
CA SER A 156 11.55 8.80 -2.85
C SER A 156 11.25 9.03 -4.32
N ARG A 157 11.51 10.23 -4.84
CA ARG A 157 11.44 10.54 -6.29
C ARG A 157 12.41 9.68 -7.09
N ALA A 158 13.68 9.64 -6.69
CA ALA A 158 14.69 8.82 -7.35
C ALA A 158 14.32 7.32 -7.36
N ARG A 159 13.82 6.80 -6.23
CA ARG A 159 13.34 5.41 -6.12
C ARG A 159 12.14 5.12 -7.02
N LEU A 160 11.23 6.07 -7.15
CA LEU A 160 10.08 5.93 -8.03
C LEU A 160 10.50 5.90 -9.49
N CYS A 161 11.37 6.83 -9.89
CA CYS A 161 11.94 6.88 -11.24
C CYS A 161 12.65 5.57 -11.60
N GLU A 162 13.54 5.06 -10.73
CA GLU A 162 14.20 3.76 -10.89
C GLU A 162 13.19 2.62 -11.05
N ALA A 163 12.15 2.59 -10.20
CA ALA A 163 11.15 1.54 -10.24
C ALA A 163 10.28 1.57 -11.50
N PHE A 164 9.92 2.74 -12.02
CA PHE A 164 9.22 2.87 -13.30
C PHE A 164 10.08 2.41 -14.47
N ASN A 165 11.35 2.82 -14.50
CA ASN A 165 12.30 2.35 -15.51
C ASN A 165 12.41 0.82 -15.50
N HIS A 166 12.51 0.21 -14.32
CA HIS A 166 12.52 -1.25 -14.20
C HIS A 166 11.21 -1.91 -14.65
N ALA A 167 10.07 -1.25 -14.43
CA ALA A 167 8.77 -1.70 -14.93
C ALA A 167 8.60 -1.51 -16.45
N GLY A 168 9.57 -0.86 -17.13
CA GLY A 168 9.51 -0.50 -18.55
C GLY A 168 8.55 0.65 -18.83
N LEU A 169 8.39 1.55 -17.86
CA LEU A 169 7.65 2.80 -17.98
C LEU A 169 8.69 3.92 -18.05
N ASP A 170 8.72 4.64 -19.17
CA ASP A 170 9.61 5.78 -19.38
C ASP A 170 8.93 7.05 -18.84
N VAL A 171 9.35 7.50 -17.66
CA VAL A 171 8.72 8.61 -16.93
C VAL A 171 9.81 9.52 -16.37
N ASP A 172 9.80 10.77 -16.80
CA ASP A 172 10.69 11.82 -16.29
C ASP A 172 10.04 12.50 -15.06
N ILE A 173 10.72 12.48 -13.90
CA ILE A 173 10.17 12.83 -12.56
C ILE A 173 11.05 13.86 -11.84
#